data_AF-A0A165TUY8-F1
#
_entry.id   AF-A0A165TUY8-F1
#
_cell.length_a   1.000
_cell.length_b   1.000
_cell.length_c   1.000
_cell.angle_alpha   90.00
_cell.angle_beta   90.00
_cell.angle_gamma   90.00
#
_symmetry.space_group_name_H-M   'P 1'
#
loop_
_entity.id
_entity.type
_entity.pdbx_description
1 polymer ?
#
loop_
_entity_poly.entity_id
_entity_poly.type
_entity_poly.pdbx_seq_one_letter_code
_entity_poly.pdbx_strand_id
1 'polypeptide(L)'
;MSARQDLPSSATGSDTAYDVSTETHRALSAWFMGPKAENSKVMKDLLGEIIDRVTRSRSEYFPSDPAFITSSTQDSAPYKREVDDLQRYVTLLTDLMSRYSLPYFSPRYMGHMCFDNSLPAMLGYLAAMIHNPNNVAVEASPLTSYIEHCVGQQLCKMLGYRTTEDIATEEMKSPYKGWGHLTCDGSVANLESLW
;
A
#
# COMPACT_ATOMS: atom_id res chain seq x y z
N MET A 1 -14.87 -29.48 14.12
CA MET A 1 -14.94 -30.01 12.75
C MET A 1 -14.76 -28.85 11.80
N SER A 2 -13.51 -28.52 11.47
CA SER A 2 -13.15 -27.37 10.64
C SER A 2 -13.13 -27.81 9.18
N ALA A 3 -13.94 -27.15 8.35
CA ALA A 3 -13.93 -27.36 6.91
C ALA A 3 -12.58 -26.90 6.37
N ARG A 4 -11.78 -27.84 5.88
CA ARG A 4 -10.67 -27.54 4.97
C ARG A 4 -11.23 -26.69 3.84
N GLN A 5 -10.71 -25.48 3.67
CA GLN A 5 -10.81 -24.82 2.38
C GLN A 5 -10.00 -25.66 1.42
N ASP A 6 -10.70 -26.47 0.65
CA ASP A 6 -10.11 -27.27 -0.40
C ASP A 6 -9.38 -26.34 -1.38
N LEU A 7 -8.10 -26.63 -1.61
CA LEU A 7 -7.38 -26.15 -2.79
C LEU A 7 -8.26 -26.44 -4.02
N PRO A 8 -8.35 -25.52 -4.99
CA PRO A 8 -9.28 -25.68 -6.11
C PRO A 8 -9.05 -27.03 -6.79
N SER A 9 -10.04 -27.91 -6.67
CA SER A 9 -10.04 -29.21 -7.34
C SER A 9 -9.96 -28.96 -8.84
N SER A 10 -9.01 -29.62 -9.49
CA SER A 10 -8.77 -29.60 -10.94
C SER A 10 -10.09 -29.49 -11.70
N ALA A 11 -10.30 -28.33 -12.33
CA ALA A 11 -11.47 -28.11 -13.16
C ALA A 11 -11.51 -29.17 -14.26
N THR A 12 -12.59 -29.94 -14.28
CA THR A 12 -12.96 -30.81 -15.40
C THR A 12 -13.40 -29.92 -16.56
N GLY A 13 -12.42 -29.48 -17.33
CA GLY A 13 -12.52 -28.65 -18.53
C GLY A 13 -11.13 -28.63 -19.14
N SER A 14 -11.03 -28.55 -20.46
CA SER A 14 -9.77 -28.62 -21.20
C SER A 14 -8.88 -27.39 -21.01
N ASP A 15 -8.63 -26.95 -19.77
CA ASP A 15 -7.74 -25.83 -19.48
C ASP A 15 -6.31 -26.36 -19.49
N THR A 16 -5.61 -26.07 -20.58
CA THR A 16 -4.19 -26.36 -20.67
C THR A 16 -3.44 -25.47 -19.66
N ALA A 17 -2.27 -25.89 -19.19
CA ALA A 17 -1.42 -25.04 -18.32
C ALA A 17 -1.15 -23.64 -18.94
N TYR A 18 -1.28 -23.52 -20.26
CA TYR A 18 -1.21 -22.27 -21.01
C TYR A 18 -2.43 -21.35 -20.80
N ASP A 19 -3.64 -21.90 -20.68
CA ASP A 19 -4.86 -21.14 -20.41
C ASP A 19 -4.87 -20.59 -18.97
N VAL A 20 -4.44 -21.39 -18.00
CA VAL A 20 -4.23 -20.98 -16.59
C VAL A 20 -3.16 -19.89 -16.47
N SER A 21 -2.08 -19.98 -17.26
CA SER A 21 -1.05 -18.94 -17.35
C SER A 21 -1.60 -17.61 -17.87
N THR A 22 -2.61 -17.66 -18.75
CA THR A 22 -3.20 -16.46 -19.34
C THR A 22 -4.19 -15.79 -18.40
N GLU A 23 -5.02 -16.56 -17.69
CA GLU A 23 -5.95 -16.02 -16.69
C GLU A 23 -5.20 -15.37 -15.52
N THR A 24 -4.19 -16.06 -14.98
CA THR A 24 -3.37 -15.52 -13.89
C THR A 24 -2.66 -14.23 -14.31
N HIS A 25 -2.12 -14.19 -15.53
CA HIS A 25 -1.50 -12.99 -16.07
C HIS A 25 -2.49 -11.82 -16.22
N ARG A 26 -3.73 -12.09 -16.67
CA ARG A 26 -4.79 -11.09 -16.75
C ARG A 26 -5.13 -10.54 -15.36
N ALA A 27 -5.23 -11.38 -14.35
CA ALA A 27 -5.50 -10.96 -12.98
C ALA A 27 -4.37 -10.08 -12.41
N LEU A 28 -3.12 -10.50 -12.55
CA LEU A 28 -1.95 -9.75 -12.08
C LEU A 28 -1.76 -8.41 -12.80
N SER A 29 -2.19 -8.34 -14.07
CA SER A 29 -2.12 -7.10 -14.84
C SER A 29 -2.95 -5.97 -14.22
N ALA A 30 -3.94 -6.26 -13.38
CA ALA A 30 -4.72 -5.26 -12.64
C ALA A 30 -3.97 -4.65 -11.43
N TRP A 31 -2.83 -5.22 -11.02
CA TRP A 31 -2.12 -4.81 -9.81
C TRP A 31 -1.07 -3.74 -10.04
N PHE A 32 -0.82 -3.31 -11.28
CA PHE A 32 0.23 -2.37 -11.65
C PHE A 32 -0.34 -1.24 -12.51
N MET A 33 0.34 -0.08 -12.55
CA MET A 33 -0.04 0.98 -13.48
C MET A 33 0.19 0.53 -14.93
N GLY A 34 1.30 -0.18 -15.15
CA GLY A 34 1.65 -0.81 -16.40
C GLY A 34 2.70 -0.02 -17.21
N PRO A 35 3.44 -0.69 -18.11
CA PRO A 35 4.56 -0.08 -18.85
C PRO A 35 4.19 1.14 -19.71
N LYS A 36 2.92 1.26 -20.09
CA LYS A 36 2.36 2.37 -20.88
C LYS A 36 1.24 3.09 -20.13
N ALA A 37 1.18 2.91 -18.82
CA ALA A 37 0.14 3.46 -17.95
C ALA A 37 -1.28 3.02 -18.36
N GLU A 38 -1.42 1.77 -18.78
CA GLU A 38 -2.65 1.13 -19.23
C GLU A 38 -3.77 1.22 -18.17
N ASN A 39 -3.39 1.14 -16.89
CA ASN A 39 -4.31 1.24 -15.75
C ASN A 39 -4.33 2.62 -15.09
N SER A 40 -3.84 3.67 -15.77
CA SER A 40 -3.82 5.04 -15.23
C SER A 40 -5.18 5.54 -14.75
N LYS A 41 -6.27 5.19 -15.48
CA LYS A 41 -7.63 5.53 -15.06
C LYS A 41 -8.00 4.90 -13.72
N VAL A 42 -7.70 3.62 -13.54
CA VAL A 42 -7.97 2.89 -12.29
C VAL A 42 -7.26 3.57 -11.13
N MET A 43 -5.98 3.90 -11.29
CA MET A 43 -5.22 4.60 -10.26
C MET A 43 -5.81 5.98 -9.94
N LYS A 44 -6.18 6.75 -10.96
CA LYS A 44 -6.70 8.12 -10.79
C LYS A 44 -8.05 8.11 -10.08
N ASP A 45 -8.93 7.17 -10.44
CA ASP A 45 -10.24 7.00 -9.80
C ASP A 45 -10.10 6.60 -8.33
N LEU A 46 -9.26 5.60 -8.03
CA LEU A 46 -9.02 5.14 -6.65
C LEU A 46 -8.36 6.21 -5.77
N LEU A 47 -7.42 6.98 -6.33
CA LEU A 47 -6.81 8.11 -5.61
C LEU A 47 -7.84 9.20 -5.33
N GLY A 48 -8.72 9.51 -6.29
CA GLY A 48 -9.85 10.42 -6.07
C GLY A 48 -10.76 9.93 -4.95
N GLU A 49 -11.09 8.63 -4.94
CA GLU A 49 -11.92 8.03 -3.90
C GLU A 49 -11.26 8.11 -2.50
N ILE A 50 -9.94 7.93 -2.39
CA ILE A 50 -9.20 8.14 -1.14
C ILE A 50 -9.38 9.57 -0.65
N ILE A 51 -9.19 10.56 -1.52
CA ILE A 51 -9.32 11.99 -1.18
C ILE A 51 -10.75 12.30 -0.72
N ASP A 52 -11.77 11.80 -1.44
CA ASP A 52 -13.18 12.01 -1.10
C ASP A 52 -13.53 11.40 0.26
N ARG A 53 -13.05 10.18 0.54
CA ARG A 53 -13.28 9.50 1.83
C ARG A 53 -12.63 10.23 2.98
N VAL A 54 -11.38 10.69 2.82
CA VAL A 54 -10.70 11.49 3.84
C VAL A 54 -11.41 12.82 4.05
N THR A 55 -11.82 13.49 2.98
CA THR A 55 -12.55 14.76 3.05
C THR A 55 -13.84 14.61 3.85
N ARG A 56 -14.62 13.56 3.55
CA ARG A 56 -15.83 13.22 4.30
C ARG A 56 -15.53 13.00 5.78
N SER A 57 -14.54 12.16 6.09
CA SER A 57 -14.15 11.88 7.47
C SER A 57 -13.75 13.13 8.24
N ARG A 58 -13.06 14.09 7.61
CA ARG A 58 -12.69 15.36 8.23
C ARG A 58 -13.91 16.24 8.50
N SER A 59 -14.88 16.28 7.57
CA SER A 59 -16.10 17.08 7.75
C SER A 59 -17.08 16.48 8.77
N GLU A 60 -17.08 15.16 8.95
CA GLU A 60 -17.91 14.46 9.93
C GLU A 60 -17.31 14.49 11.34
N TYR A 61 -16.00 14.74 11.45
CA TYR A 61 -15.31 14.86 12.73
C TYR A 61 -15.61 16.23 13.35
N PHE A 62 -16.58 16.25 14.28
CA PHE A 62 -17.18 17.47 14.87
C PHE A 62 -17.84 18.40 13.83
N PRO A 63 -19.02 18.02 13.30
CA PRO A 63 -19.68 18.75 12.20
C PRO A 63 -20.09 20.19 12.51
N SER A 64 -20.13 20.58 13.78
CA SER A 64 -20.46 21.93 14.23
C SER A 64 -19.30 22.91 14.11
N ASP A 65 -18.07 22.42 13.92
CA ASP A 65 -16.89 23.28 13.87
C ASP A 65 -16.88 24.12 12.57
N PRO A 66 -16.52 25.41 12.66
CA PRO A 66 -16.46 26.27 11.48
C PRO A 66 -15.25 25.91 10.60
N ALA A 67 -15.35 26.25 9.32
CA ALA A 67 -14.21 26.13 8.41
C ALA A 67 -13.07 27.07 8.83
N PHE A 68 -11.87 26.52 9.06
CA PHE A 68 -10.66 27.30 9.35
C PHE A 68 -10.11 28.02 8.11
N ILE A 69 -10.22 27.38 6.95
CA ILE A 69 -9.85 27.96 5.65
C ILE A 69 -11.15 28.36 4.96
N THR A 70 -11.49 29.64 5.01
CA THR A 70 -12.74 30.19 4.46
C THR A 70 -12.61 30.53 2.98
N SER A 71 -13.75 30.75 2.31
CA SER A 71 -13.77 31.25 0.93
C SER A 71 -13.07 32.60 0.79
N SER A 72 -13.18 33.51 1.77
CA SER A 72 -12.45 34.78 1.75
C SER A 72 -10.93 34.60 1.81
N THR A 73 -10.44 33.61 2.58
CA THR A 73 -9.01 33.24 2.60
C THR A 73 -8.59 32.66 1.25
N GLN A 74 -9.38 31.74 0.68
CA GLN A 74 -9.11 31.15 -0.63
C GLN A 74 -9.12 32.19 -1.76
N ASP A 75 -9.95 33.22 -1.63
CA ASP A 75 -10.04 34.29 -2.62
C ASP A 75 -8.92 35.34 -2.53
N SER A 76 -8.15 35.32 -1.43
CA SER A 76 -7.08 36.27 -1.19
C SER A 76 -5.92 36.11 -2.18
N ALA A 77 -5.28 37.23 -2.53
CA ALA A 77 -4.12 37.23 -3.42
C ALA A 77 -2.93 36.39 -2.90
N PRO A 78 -2.59 36.41 -1.58
CA PRO A 78 -1.55 35.53 -1.04
C PRO A 78 -1.88 34.05 -1.23
N TYR A 79 -3.10 33.61 -0.94
CA TYR A 79 -3.49 32.20 -1.10
C TYR A 79 -3.36 31.75 -2.56
N LYS A 80 -3.90 32.53 -3.50
CA LYS A 80 -3.84 32.23 -4.94
C LYS A 80 -2.39 32.12 -5.42
N ARG A 81 -1.50 33.01 -4.97
CA ARG A 81 -0.07 32.95 -5.29
C ARG A 81 0.58 31.64 -4.80
N GLU A 82 0.33 31.25 -3.55
CA GLU A 82 0.90 30.01 -3.01
C GLU A 82 0.36 28.76 -3.72
N VAL A 83 -0.92 28.76 -4.13
CA VAL A 83 -1.51 27.68 -4.94
C VAL A 83 -0.86 27.62 -6.32
N ASP A 84 -0.67 28.76 -6.98
CA ASP A 84 -0.02 28.83 -8.29
C ASP A 84 1.43 28.32 -8.22
N ASP A 85 2.18 28.73 -7.19
CA ASP A 85 3.54 28.26 -6.97
C ASP A 85 3.60 26.76 -6.68
N LEU A 86 2.68 26.25 -5.84
CA LEU A 86 2.57 24.82 -5.57
C LEU A 86 2.33 24.02 -6.85
N GLN A 87 1.37 24.45 -7.68
CA GLN A 87 1.08 23.79 -8.97
C GLN A 87 2.29 23.80 -9.90
N ARG A 88 3.01 24.93 -9.96
CA ARG A 88 4.23 25.08 -10.75
C ARG A 88 5.32 24.12 -10.28
N TYR A 89 5.58 24.04 -8.97
CA TYR A 89 6.62 23.17 -8.42
C TYR A 89 6.27 21.70 -8.55
N VAL A 90 5.02 21.29 -8.35
CA VAL A 90 4.58 19.90 -8.54
C VAL A 90 4.72 19.49 -10.02
N THR A 91 4.33 20.37 -10.94
CA THR A 91 4.49 20.12 -12.39
C THR A 91 5.97 20.00 -12.75
N LEU A 92 6.80 20.93 -12.28
CA LEU A 92 8.25 20.89 -12.51
C LEU A 92 8.86 19.60 -11.95
N LEU A 93 8.54 19.24 -10.72
CA LEU A 93 9.06 18.04 -10.07
C LEU A 93 8.69 16.78 -10.86
N THR A 94 7.41 16.63 -11.22
CA THR A 94 6.93 15.45 -11.95
C THR A 94 7.53 15.35 -13.36
N ASP A 95 7.70 16.48 -14.05
CA ASP A 95 8.42 16.54 -15.33
C ASP A 95 9.88 16.13 -15.19
N LEU A 96 10.58 16.63 -14.17
CA LEU A 96 11.98 16.29 -13.92
C LEU A 96 12.11 14.80 -13.60
N MET A 97 11.25 14.26 -12.73
CA MET A 97 11.24 12.83 -12.42
C MET A 97 11.00 11.99 -13.68
N SER A 98 10.03 12.37 -14.51
CA SER A 98 9.70 11.63 -15.74
C SER A 98 10.84 11.65 -16.78
N ARG A 99 11.58 12.76 -16.87
CA ARG A 99 12.68 12.92 -17.84
C ARG A 99 13.99 12.30 -17.38
N TYR A 100 14.30 12.38 -16.08
CA TYR A 100 15.62 12.07 -15.55
C TYR A 100 15.69 10.82 -14.66
N SER A 101 14.55 10.19 -14.36
CA SER A 101 14.55 8.91 -13.62
C SER A 101 14.74 7.72 -14.55
N LEU A 102 15.29 6.63 -14.01
CA LEU A 102 15.37 5.36 -14.72
C LEU A 102 13.95 4.80 -14.95
N PRO A 103 13.63 4.29 -16.16
CA PRO A 103 12.29 3.83 -16.49
C PRO A 103 12.01 2.42 -15.95
N TYR A 104 11.96 2.25 -14.62
CA TYR A 104 11.73 0.96 -13.97
C TYR A 104 10.39 0.30 -14.34
N PHE A 105 9.41 1.10 -14.79
CA PHE A 105 8.14 0.61 -15.33
C PHE A 105 8.29 -0.14 -16.66
N SER A 106 9.38 0.06 -17.40
CA SER A 106 9.57 -0.55 -18.71
C SER A 106 10.16 -1.95 -18.57
N PRO A 107 9.60 -2.98 -19.24
CA PRO A 107 10.21 -4.31 -19.33
C PRO A 107 11.59 -4.31 -20.00
N ARG A 108 11.98 -3.21 -20.65
CA ARG A 108 13.33 -3.03 -21.21
C ARG A 108 14.39 -2.81 -20.12
N TYR A 109 13.98 -2.37 -18.93
CA TYR A 109 14.86 -2.25 -17.79
C TYR A 109 14.96 -3.61 -17.08
N MET A 110 16.15 -4.21 -17.10
CA MET A 110 16.44 -5.52 -16.49
C MET A 110 17.76 -5.47 -15.71
N GLY A 111 18.00 -4.37 -14.99
CA GLY A 111 19.26 -4.08 -14.31
C GLY A 111 19.25 -4.51 -12.84
N HIS A 112 18.85 -3.60 -11.96
CA HIS A 112 18.80 -3.82 -10.51
C HIS A 112 17.44 -4.37 -10.05
N MET A 113 17.30 -4.63 -8.75
CA MET A 113 16.06 -5.06 -8.07
C MET A 113 15.01 -3.93 -8.00
N CYS A 114 14.67 -3.36 -9.15
CA CYS A 114 13.71 -2.27 -9.29
C CYS A 114 12.74 -2.60 -10.40
N PHE A 115 11.45 -2.53 -10.09
CA PHE A 115 10.33 -2.80 -10.99
C PHE A 115 9.20 -1.81 -10.71
N ASP A 116 8.15 -1.85 -11.53
CA ASP A 116 6.94 -1.08 -11.25
C ASP A 116 6.35 -1.47 -9.88
N ASN A 117 5.91 -0.47 -9.12
CA ASN A 117 5.31 -0.71 -7.81
C ASN A 117 3.85 -1.14 -7.99
N SER A 118 3.38 -2.01 -7.10
CA SER A 118 1.97 -2.41 -7.13
C SER A 118 1.05 -1.24 -6.74
N LEU A 119 -0.09 -1.12 -7.44
CA LEU A 119 -1.14 -0.14 -7.14
C LEU A 119 -1.62 -0.22 -5.68
N PRO A 120 -1.87 -1.40 -5.08
CA PRO A 120 -2.28 -1.48 -3.68
C PRO A 120 -1.23 -0.88 -2.72
N ALA A 121 0.06 -1.11 -2.97
CA ALA A 121 1.12 -0.54 -2.14
C ALA A 121 1.17 1.00 -2.25
N MET A 122 1.13 1.54 -3.47
CA MET A 122 1.13 2.99 -3.69
C MET A 122 -0.10 3.66 -3.09
N LEU A 123 -1.30 3.11 -3.34
CA LEU A 123 -2.56 3.65 -2.84
C LEU A 123 -2.66 3.55 -1.31
N GLY A 124 -2.26 2.43 -0.73
CA GLY A 124 -2.22 2.25 0.72
C GLY A 124 -1.27 3.24 1.41
N TYR A 125 -0.09 3.45 0.82
CA TYR A 125 0.88 4.42 1.33
C TYR A 125 0.36 5.85 1.27
N LEU A 126 -0.22 6.27 0.13
CA LEU A 126 -0.83 7.60 -0.01
C LEU A 126 -2.00 7.81 0.95
N ALA A 127 -2.87 6.81 1.12
CA ALA A 127 -3.99 6.87 2.06
C ALA A 127 -3.52 7.05 3.51
N ALA A 128 -2.48 6.29 3.93
CA ALA A 128 -1.90 6.43 5.26
C ALA A 128 -1.17 7.77 5.44
N MET A 129 -0.44 8.24 4.42
CA MET A 129 0.34 9.48 4.47
C MET A 129 -0.53 10.71 4.78
N ILE A 130 -1.76 10.76 4.27
CA ILE A 130 -2.69 11.87 4.54
C ILE A 130 -3.09 11.95 6.04
N HIS A 131 -3.04 10.81 6.74
CA HIS A 131 -3.29 10.72 8.19
C HIS A 131 -2.01 10.86 9.01
N ASN A 132 -0.84 10.72 8.39
CA ASN A 132 0.48 10.84 8.99
C ASN A 132 0.64 10.09 10.34
N PRO A 133 0.29 8.79 10.40
CA PRO A 133 0.38 8.03 11.64
C PRO A 133 1.84 7.78 12.04
N ASN A 134 2.11 7.71 13.35
CA ASN A 134 3.43 7.39 13.88
C ASN A 134 3.42 6.06 14.66
N ASN A 135 3.86 4.98 13.99
CA ASN A 135 3.82 3.60 14.50
C ASN A 135 4.72 3.32 15.72
N VAL A 136 5.58 4.26 16.13
CA VAL A 136 6.39 4.11 17.36
C VAL A 136 5.53 4.11 18.63
N ALA A 137 4.39 4.79 18.59
CA ALA A 137 3.50 4.98 19.73
C ALA A 137 2.06 4.66 19.30
N VAL A 138 1.45 3.68 19.98
CA VAL A 138 0.13 3.14 19.60
C VAL A 138 -0.96 4.23 19.69
N GLU A 139 -0.86 5.17 20.62
CA GLU A 139 -1.79 6.29 20.73
C GLU A 139 -1.74 7.24 19.52
N ALA A 140 -0.63 7.30 18.81
CA ALA A 140 -0.43 8.14 17.63
C ALA A 140 -0.74 7.41 16.31
N SER A 141 -1.08 6.12 16.38
CA SER A 141 -1.23 5.24 15.21
C SER A 141 -2.05 3.96 15.49
N PRO A 142 -3.17 4.01 16.24
CA PRO A 142 -3.79 2.80 16.79
C PRO A 142 -4.19 1.79 15.71
N LEU A 143 -4.65 2.28 14.57
CA LEU A 143 -4.97 1.44 13.42
C LEU A 143 -3.71 0.90 12.73
N THR A 144 -2.73 1.75 12.40
CA THR A 144 -1.57 1.33 11.61
C THR A 144 -0.54 0.54 12.43
N SER A 145 -0.46 0.71 13.75
CA SER A 145 0.25 -0.21 14.64
C SER A 145 -0.36 -1.61 14.61
N TYR A 146 -1.70 -1.71 14.61
CA TYR A 146 -2.37 -3.00 14.49
C TYR A 146 -2.18 -3.63 13.11
N ILE A 147 -2.26 -2.84 12.04
CA ILE A 147 -1.98 -3.30 10.68
C ILE A 147 -0.53 -3.83 10.58
N GLU A 148 0.45 -3.13 11.15
CA GLU A 148 1.83 -3.59 11.18
C GLU A 148 1.98 -4.91 11.95
N HIS A 149 1.29 -5.06 13.09
CA HIS A 149 1.24 -6.35 13.79
C HIS A 149 0.68 -7.46 12.89
N CYS A 150 -0.42 -7.21 12.16
CA CYS A 150 -0.97 -8.17 11.21
C CYS A 150 0.02 -8.54 10.10
N VAL A 151 0.73 -7.56 9.54
CA VAL A 151 1.78 -7.79 8.52
C VAL A 151 2.91 -8.65 9.09
N GLY A 152 3.38 -8.37 10.31
CA GLY A 152 4.35 -9.21 11.00
C GLY A 152 3.89 -10.65 11.14
N GLN A 153 2.63 -10.87 11.53
CA GLN A 153 2.06 -12.22 11.61
C GLN A 153 1.95 -12.90 10.23
N GLN A 154 1.61 -12.16 9.17
CA GLN A 154 1.57 -12.69 7.80
C GLN A 154 2.96 -13.11 7.31
N LEU A 155 4.00 -12.32 7.61
CA LEU A 155 5.39 -12.67 7.30
C LEU A 155 5.86 -13.90 8.08
N CYS A 156 5.54 -13.99 9.38
CA CYS A 156 5.80 -15.19 10.17
C CYS A 156 5.14 -16.43 9.53
N LYS A 157 3.85 -16.33 9.17
CA LYS A 157 3.12 -17.43 8.52
C LYS A 157 3.77 -17.86 7.20
N MET A 158 4.14 -16.89 6.37
CA MET A 158 4.78 -17.12 5.07
C MET A 158 6.09 -17.89 5.20
N LEU A 159 6.89 -17.58 6.24
CA LEU A 159 8.16 -18.26 6.52
C LEU A 159 8.01 -19.57 7.30
N GLY A 160 6.78 -19.97 7.63
CA GLY A 160 6.51 -21.19 8.41
C GLY A 160 6.73 -21.04 9.91
N TYR A 161 6.87 -19.81 10.42
CA TYR A 161 6.86 -19.55 11.86
C TYR A 161 5.44 -19.58 12.44
N ARG A 162 5.35 -19.97 13.71
CA ARG A 162 4.07 -20.07 14.43
C ARG A 162 3.46 -18.69 14.64
N THR A 163 2.21 -18.49 14.24
CA THR A 163 1.49 -17.24 14.44
C THR A 163 0.66 -17.23 15.73
N THR A 164 0.09 -16.08 16.09
CA THR A 164 -0.89 -15.97 17.18
C THR A 164 -2.07 -16.93 17.00
N GLU A 165 -2.55 -17.11 15.77
CA GLU A 165 -3.71 -17.96 15.46
C GLU A 165 -3.40 -19.45 15.68
N ASP A 166 -2.18 -19.89 15.32
CA ASP A 166 -1.73 -21.28 15.46
C ASP A 166 -1.50 -21.71 16.92
N ILE A 167 -1.45 -20.76 17.86
CA ILE A 167 -1.34 -21.04 19.30
C ILE A 167 -2.70 -21.41 19.90
N ALA A 168 -3.80 -20.91 19.32
CA ALA A 168 -5.15 -21.25 19.76
C ALA A 168 -5.55 -22.71 19.44
N THR A 169 -4.83 -23.35 18.52
CA THR A 169 -4.97 -24.76 18.18
C THR A 169 -3.84 -25.56 18.85
N GLU A 170 -4.17 -26.38 19.84
CA GLU A 170 -3.24 -27.08 20.77
C GLU A 170 -2.27 -28.12 20.13
N GLU A 171 -2.10 -28.15 18.80
CA GLU A 171 -1.53 -29.31 18.09
C GLU A 171 0.01 -29.29 17.88
N MET A 172 0.79 -28.36 18.46
CA MET A 172 2.24 -28.22 18.15
C MET A 172 3.18 -27.99 19.35
N LYS A 173 4.37 -28.62 19.27
CA LYS A 173 5.37 -28.88 20.34
C LYS A 173 6.29 -27.71 20.78
N SER A 174 6.28 -26.54 20.12
CA SER A 174 7.14 -25.41 20.48
C SER A 174 6.35 -24.30 21.21
N PRO A 175 6.81 -23.79 22.37
CA PRO A 175 6.12 -22.75 23.11
C PRO A 175 6.30 -21.35 22.52
N TYR A 176 7.21 -21.17 21.56
CA TYR A 176 7.61 -19.84 21.07
C TYR A 176 6.70 -19.34 19.94
N LYS A 177 6.25 -18.09 20.08
CA LYS A 177 5.43 -17.36 19.11
C LYS A 177 6.32 -16.56 18.17
N GLY A 178 6.10 -16.67 16.86
CA GLY A 178 6.71 -15.77 15.88
C GLY A 178 6.13 -14.36 16.00
N TRP A 179 7.01 -13.37 15.97
CA TRP A 179 6.69 -11.96 15.91
C TRP A 179 7.63 -11.28 14.91
N GLY A 180 7.15 -10.23 14.26
CA GLY A 180 7.93 -9.41 13.35
C GLY A 180 7.33 -8.01 13.23
N HIS A 181 8.13 -7.07 12.75
CA HIS A 181 7.73 -5.69 12.48
C HIS A 181 8.42 -5.20 11.20
N LEU A 182 8.04 -4.01 10.74
CA LEU A 182 8.69 -3.38 9.60
C LEU A 182 9.89 -2.56 10.08
N THR A 183 11.00 -2.66 9.35
CA THR A 183 12.18 -1.81 9.50
C THR A 183 12.24 -0.80 8.35
N CYS A 184 13.14 0.18 8.43
CA CYS A 184 13.33 1.12 7.32
C CYS A 184 13.93 0.46 6.07
N ASP A 185 14.76 -0.58 6.24
CA ASP A 185 15.32 -1.40 5.18
C ASP A 185 15.87 -2.74 5.71
N GLY A 186 16.38 -3.58 4.80
CA GLY A 186 16.97 -4.87 5.13
C GLY A 186 18.32 -4.80 5.86
N SER A 187 19.06 -3.68 5.77
CA SER A 187 20.31 -3.50 6.51
C SER A 187 20.02 -3.33 7.99
N VAL A 188 19.01 -2.53 8.34
CA VAL A 188 18.57 -2.38 9.74
C VAL A 188 17.96 -3.66 10.27
N ALA A 189 17.17 -4.39 9.48
CA ALA A 189 16.66 -5.71 9.88
C ALA A 189 17.80 -6.70 10.23
N ASN A 190 18.86 -6.72 9.41
CA ASN A 190 20.03 -7.54 9.69
C ASN A 190 20.76 -7.09 10.97
N LEU A 191 20.91 -5.78 11.18
CA LEU A 191 21.52 -5.24 12.39
C LEU A 191 20.74 -5.62 13.66
N GLU A 192 19.42 -5.46 13.63
CA GLU A 192 18.53 -5.83 14.75
C GLU A 192 18.57 -7.33 15.04
N SER A 193 18.77 -8.18 14.02
CA SER A 193 18.91 -9.63 14.22
C SER A 193 20.19 -10.05 14.95
N LEU A 194 21.21 -9.18 14.97
CA LEU A 194 22.50 -9.43 15.62
C LEU A 194 22.64 -8.76 16.99
N TRP A 195 21.73 -7.86 17.34
CA TRP A 195 21.81 -7.00 18.52
C TRP A 195 21.55 -7.76 19.82
#